data_AF-A0AAW8AM54-F1
#
_entry.id   AF-A0AAW8AM54-F1
#
_cell.length_a   1.000
_cell.length_b   1.000
_cell.length_c   1.000
_cell.angle_alpha   90.00
_cell.angle_beta   90.00
_cell.angle_gamma   90.00
#
_symmetry.space_group_name_H-M   'P 1'
#
loop_
_entity.id
_entity.type
_entity.pdbx_description
1 polymer ?
#
loop_
_entity_poly.entity_id
_entity_poly.type
_entity_poly.pdbx_seq_one_letter_code
_entity_poly.pdbx_strand_id
1 'polypeptide(L)'
;WERRLRTLIEQYQLEDVIEMPGFKPSHEVKAMLDDADVFLLPSVTGADGDMEGIPVALMEAMAVGIPVVSTLHSGIPELVEADKS
;
A
#
# COMPACT_ATOMS: atom_id res chain seq x y z
N TRP A 1 1.38 -13.49 7.56
CA TRP A 1 2.17 -12.25 7.47
C TRP A 1 1.91 -11.34 8.68
N GLU A 2 0.66 -11.16 9.13
CA GLU A 2 0.31 -10.24 10.23
C GLU A 2 1.11 -10.46 11.52
N ARG A 3 1.17 -11.70 12.03
CA ARG A 3 1.99 -12.03 13.22
C ARG A 3 3.44 -11.59 13.08
N ARG A 4 4.04 -11.76 11.90
CA ARG A 4 5.42 -11.35 11.64
C ARG A 4 5.56 -9.83 11.70
N LEU A 5 4.61 -9.07 11.14
CA LEU A 5 4.63 -7.61 11.19
C LEU A 5 4.49 -7.10 12.63
N ARG A 6 3.55 -7.66 13.41
CA ARG A 6 3.39 -7.29 14.83
C ARG A 6 4.68 -7.51 15.64
N THR A 7 5.34 -8.66 15.44
CA THR A 7 6.64 -8.92 16.07
C THR A 7 7.71 -7.90 15.66
N LEU A 8 7.75 -7.47 14.39
CA LEU A 8 8.71 -6.45 13.95
C LEU A 8 8.40 -5.08 14.56
N ILE A 9 7.13 -4.69 14.64
CA ILE A 9 6.70 -3.44 15.29
C ILE A 9 7.18 -3.42 16.74
N GLU A 10 6.96 -4.49 17.49
CA GLU A 10 7.42 -4.63 18.88
C GLU A 10 8.95 -4.62 18.99
N GLN A 11 9.65 -5.35 18.12
CA GLN A 11 11.11 -5.42 18.13
C GLN A 11 11.78 -4.07 17.87
N TYR A 12 11.17 -3.23 17.04
CA TYR A 12 11.68 -1.91 16.68
C TYR A 12 11.03 -0.77 17.47
N GLN A 13 10.16 -1.08 18.43
CA GLN A 13 9.48 -0.10 19.30
C GLN A 13 8.69 0.96 18.49
N LEU A 14 7.90 0.51 17.52
CA LEU A 14 7.16 1.35 16.57
C LEU A 14 5.65 1.42 16.87
N GLU A 15 5.20 0.93 18.01
CA GLU A 15 3.78 0.84 18.38
C GLU A 15 3.10 2.21 18.40
N ASP A 16 3.83 3.28 18.74
CA ASP A 16 3.30 4.64 18.82
C ASP A 16 3.17 5.33 17.46
N VAL A 17 3.70 4.72 16.39
CA VAL A 17 3.76 5.33 15.04
C VAL A 17 3.23 4.42 13.93
N ILE A 18 2.85 3.18 14.24
CA ILE A 18 2.28 2.24 13.27
C ILE A 18 0.88 1.82 13.72
N GLU A 19 -0.09 2.09 12.85
CA GLU A 19 -1.45 1.57 12.99
C GLU A 19 -1.69 0.37 12.05
N MET A 20 -2.34 -0.67 12.56
CA MET A 20 -2.80 -1.82 11.75
C MET A 20 -4.33 -1.93 11.86
N PRO A 21 -5.10 -1.08 11.14
CA PRO A 21 -6.55 -0.95 11.31
C PRO A 21 -7.35 -2.18 10.85
N GLY A 22 -6.71 -3.13 10.17
CA GLY A 22 -7.35 -4.32 9.62
C GLY A 22 -8.24 -3.99 8.43
N PHE A 23 -9.29 -4.78 8.23
CA PHE A 23 -10.26 -4.54 7.16
C PHE A 23 -11.03 -3.25 7.41
N LYS A 24 -11.20 -2.45 6.35
CA LYS A 24 -11.96 -1.20 6.37
C LYS A 24 -12.91 -1.14 5.17
N PRO A 25 -14.15 -0.63 5.37
CA PRO A 25 -15.06 -0.39 4.25
C PRO A 25 -14.54 0.73 3.35
N SER A 26 -14.92 0.71 2.08
CA SER A 26 -14.40 1.65 1.05
C SER A 26 -14.50 3.13 1.43
N HIS A 27 -15.54 3.55 2.14
CA HIS A 27 -15.67 4.95 2.59
C HIS A 27 -14.65 5.34 3.68
N GLU A 28 -14.27 4.42 4.57
CA GLU A 28 -13.20 4.64 5.55
C GLU A 28 -11.84 4.65 4.85
N VAL A 29 -11.61 3.74 3.89
CA VAL A 29 -10.38 3.73 3.08
C VAL A 29 -10.21 5.07 2.35
N LYS A 30 -11.28 5.58 1.71
CA LYS A 30 -11.25 6.89 1.06
C LYS A 30 -10.90 8.00 2.05
N ALA A 31 -11.51 8.03 3.24
CA ALA A 31 -11.21 9.03 4.25
C ALA A 31 -9.75 8.96 4.73
N MET A 32 -9.19 7.75 4.84
CA MET A 32 -7.78 7.56 5.18
C MET A 32 -6.84 8.03 4.05
N LEU A 33 -7.21 7.80 2.78
CA LEU A 33 -6.45 8.29 1.63
C LEU A 33 -6.54 9.82 1.50
N ASP A 34 -7.69 10.42 1.79
CA ASP A 34 -7.88 11.87 1.78
C ASP A 34 -7.01 12.58 2.85
N ASP A 35 -6.66 11.89 3.94
CA ASP A 35 -5.82 12.40 5.05
C ASP A 35 -4.33 12.01 4.91
N ALA A 36 -3.99 11.15 3.95
CA ALA A 36 -2.63 10.64 3.78
C ALA A 36 -1.74 11.59 2.98
N ASP A 37 -0.46 11.67 3.33
CA ASP A 37 0.53 12.42 2.55
C ASP A 37 1.11 11.61 1.37
N VAL A 38 1.23 10.28 1.52
CA VAL A 38 1.85 9.36 0.55
C VAL A 38 1.21 7.97 0.67
N PHE A 39 1.05 7.29 -0.46
CA PHE A 39 0.63 5.88 -0.49
C PHE A 39 1.76 4.94 -0.93
N LEU A 40 1.90 3.81 -0.24
CA LEU A 40 2.96 2.82 -0.46
C LEU A 40 2.36 1.45 -0.83
N LEU A 41 2.81 0.85 -1.94
CA LEU A 41 2.42 -0.48 -2.38
C LEU A 41 3.67 -1.35 -2.70
N PRO A 42 4.33 -1.95 -1.69
CA PRO A 42 5.54 -2.73 -1.87
C PRO A 42 5.25 -4.19 -2.29
N SER A 43 4.63 -4.39 -3.45
CA SER A 43 4.20 -5.72 -3.90
C SER A 43 5.36 -6.64 -4.32
N VAL A 44 5.18 -7.93 -4.11
CA VAL A 44 6.12 -9.01 -4.48
C VAL A 44 5.33 -10.23 -4.95
N THR A 45 5.95 -11.10 -5.75
CA THR A 45 5.34 -12.39 -6.11
C THR A 45 5.11 -13.24 -4.86
N GLY A 46 3.87 -13.73 -4.69
CA GLY A 46 3.48 -14.66 -3.64
C GLY A 46 4.22 -16.00 -3.72
N ALA A 47 4.27 -16.74 -2.61
CA ALA A 47 4.94 -18.05 -2.58
C ALA A 47 4.26 -19.11 -3.47
N ASP A 48 2.98 -18.88 -3.80
CA ASP A 48 2.15 -19.64 -4.73
C ASP A 48 2.25 -19.13 -6.19
N GLY A 49 3.07 -18.11 -6.44
CA GLY A 49 3.22 -17.49 -7.74
C GLY A 49 2.21 -16.38 -8.04
N ASP A 50 1.37 -16.00 -7.08
CA ASP A 50 0.42 -14.91 -7.25
C ASP A 50 1.14 -13.57 -7.47
N MET A 51 0.60 -12.73 -8.34
CA MET A 51 1.18 -11.46 -8.75
C MET A 51 0.08 -10.42 -8.90
N GLU A 52 0.43 -9.16 -8.70
CA GLU A 52 -0.52 -8.06 -8.90
C GLU A 52 -1.03 -8.03 -10.34
N GLY A 53 -2.33 -7.80 -10.53
CA GLY A 53 -2.85 -7.33 -11.80
C GLY A 53 -2.57 -5.84 -11.97
N ILE A 54 -3.60 -5.08 -12.37
CA ILE A 54 -3.62 -3.63 -12.16
C ILE A 54 -4.18 -3.37 -10.76
N PRO A 55 -3.38 -2.86 -9.80
CA PRO A 55 -3.80 -2.74 -8.41
C PRO A 55 -4.83 -1.61 -8.24
N VAL A 56 -6.04 -1.97 -7.82
CA VAL A 56 -7.13 -1.01 -7.56
C VAL A 56 -6.76 -0.01 -6.48
N ALA A 57 -6.09 -0.45 -5.41
CA ALA A 57 -5.66 0.45 -4.34
C ALA A 57 -4.72 1.56 -4.82
N LEU A 58 -3.87 1.28 -5.84
CA LEU A 58 -3.00 2.29 -6.43
C LEU A 58 -3.83 3.31 -7.23
N MET A 59 -4.84 2.85 -7.98
CA MET A 59 -5.77 3.75 -8.70
C MET A 59 -6.56 4.64 -7.73
N GLU A 60 -7.00 4.10 -6.59
CA GLU A 60 -7.71 4.87 -5.56
C GLU A 60 -6.83 5.98 -4.96
N ALA A 61 -5.56 5.66 -4.64
CA ALA A 61 -4.60 6.65 -4.15
C ALA A 61 -4.29 7.73 -5.20
N MET A 62 -4.08 7.34 -6.45
CA MET A 62 -3.88 8.30 -7.55
C MET A 62 -5.10 9.20 -7.77
N ALA A 63 -6.32 8.67 -7.61
CA ALA A 63 -7.55 9.42 -7.80
C ALA A 63 -7.77 10.53 -6.75
N VAL A 64 -7.24 10.36 -5.54
CA VAL A 64 -7.24 11.44 -4.52
C VAL A 64 -6.06 12.41 -4.68
N GLY A 65 -5.13 12.13 -5.59
CA GLY A 65 -4.05 13.05 -5.96
C GLY A 65 -2.83 13.03 -5.04
N ILE A 66 -2.63 11.95 -4.27
CA ILE A 66 -1.46 11.80 -3.40
C ILE A 66 -0.32 11.07 -4.14
N PRO A 67 0.96 11.38 -3.84
CA PRO A 67 2.10 10.63 -4.37
C PRO A 67 2.01 9.14 -4.05
N VAL A 68 2.31 8.32 -5.05
CA VAL A 68 2.35 6.86 -4.92
C VAL A 68 3.78 6.34 -5.06
N VAL A 69 4.16 5.42 -4.18
CA VAL A 69 5.45 4.71 -4.22
C VAL A 69 5.16 3.22 -4.31
N SER A 70 5.63 2.58 -5.38
CA SER A 70 5.35 1.17 -5.65
C SER A 70 6.55 0.47 -6.27
N THR A 71 6.46 -0.85 -6.43
CA THR A 71 7.48 -1.70 -7.05
C THR A 71 7.28 -1.80 -8.57
N LEU A 72 8.38 -1.92 -9.33
CA LEU A 72 8.33 -2.31 -10.76
C LEU A 72 7.96 -3.79 -10.89
N HIS A 73 6.66 -4.10 -10.73
CA HIS A 73 6.18 -5.47 -10.62
C HIS A 73 4.85 -5.67 -11.37
N SER A 74 4.77 -6.72 -12.17
CA SER A 74 3.56 -7.16 -12.87
C SER A 74 2.82 -6.02 -13.61
N GLY A 75 1.54 -5.76 -13.35
CA GLY A 75 0.76 -4.70 -13.99
C GLY A 75 0.97 -3.28 -13.45
N ILE A 76 1.81 -3.08 -12.41
CA ILE A 76 2.08 -1.74 -11.85
C ILE A 76 2.69 -0.76 -12.89
N PRO A 77 3.69 -1.16 -13.71
CA PRO A 77 4.28 -0.27 -14.71
C PRO A 77 3.32 0.16 -15.84
N GLU A 78 2.17 -0.51 -15.99
CA GLU A 78 1.14 -0.08 -16.94
C GLU A 78 0.33 1.12 -16.40
N LEU A 79 0.31 1.30 -15.07
CA LEU A 79 -0.48 2.33 -14.39
C LEU A 79 0.37 3.53 -13.95
N VAL A 80 1.61 3.31 -13.52
CA VAL A 80 2.49 4.35 -12.97
C VAL A 80 3.83 4.35 -13.69
N GLU A 81 4.22 5.53 -14.16
CA GLU A 81 5.54 5.78 -14.72
C GLU A 81 6.48 6.30 -13.63
N ALA A 82 7.72 5.79 -13.60
CA ALA A 82 8.73 6.28 -12.67
C ALA A 82 9.06 7.76 -12.94
N ASP A 83 9.31 8.51 -11.86
CA ASP A 83 9.77 9.89 -11.88
C ASP A 83 8.84 10.91 -12.57
N LYS A 84 7.55 10.59 -12.71
CA LYS A 84 6.52 11.53 -13.18
C LYS A 84 5.62 12.00 -12.03
N SER A 85 5.30 13.28 -12.05
CA SER A 85 4.39 13.97 -11.11
C SER A 85 3.15 14.49 -11.83
#